data_AF-A0A2S8VCT6-F1
#
_entry.id   AF-A0A2S8VCT6-F1
#
_cell.length_a   1.000
_cell.length_b   1.000
_cell.length_c   1.000
_cell.angle_alpha   90.00
_cell.angle_beta   90.00
_cell.angle_gamma   90.00
#
_symmetry.space_group_name_H-M   'P 1'
#
loop_
_entity.id
_entity.type
_entity.pdbx_description
1 polymer ?
#
loop_
_entity_poly.entity_id
_entity_poly.type
_entity_poly.pdbx_seq_one_letter_code
_entity_poly.pdbx_strand_id
1 'polypeptide(L)'
;MAEVKKSNAPEFKGAETLYLIDIPQPDGKTTKTVRFFNQTSGSRSIEAGEIELKTKDKSGSDYGDVTQSASIEGICTEGDEGLDYVEEAILNKVLVRIHEVNLRSATASEFKVKSGTYMLNSLELSHENEEYSKYSIGLKLNGKISKGTLNKVPEGAPSGDVATPGTE
;
A
#
# COMPACT_ATOMS: atom_id res chain seq x y z
N MET A 1 -6.68 48.32 3.64
CA MET A 1 -7.21 47.03 3.17
C MET A 1 -6.42 45.95 3.89
N ALA A 2 -7.07 45.17 4.75
CA ALA A 2 -6.39 44.11 5.49
C ALA A 2 -6.16 42.92 4.56
N GLU A 3 -4.92 42.51 4.41
CA GLU A 3 -4.51 41.34 3.64
C GLU A 3 -5.04 40.09 4.34
N VAL A 4 -6.06 39.47 3.77
CA VAL A 4 -6.58 38.19 4.28
C VAL A 4 -5.51 37.13 3.99
N LYS A 5 -4.75 36.73 5.01
CA LYS A 5 -3.91 35.53 4.94
C LYS A 5 -4.81 34.35 4.57
N LYS A 6 -4.72 33.89 3.33
CA LYS A 6 -5.37 32.66 2.87
C LYS A 6 -4.74 31.50 3.64
N SER A 7 -5.37 31.08 4.73
CA SER A 7 -4.99 29.82 5.38
C SER A 7 -5.45 28.68 4.48
N ASN A 8 -4.53 28.06 3.76
CA ASN A 8 -4.85 26.83 3.04
C ASN A 8 -5.25 25.76 4.07
N ALA A 9 -6.21 24.91 3.70
CA ALA A 9 -6.54 23.72 4.49
C ALA A 9 -5.29 22.83 4.62
N PRO A 10 -5.10 22.07 5.71
CA PRO A 10 -3.92 21.25 5.91
C PRO A 10 -3.83 20.13 4.85
N GLU A 11 -2.89 20.27 3.90
CA GLU A 11 -2.63 19.31 2.82
C GLU A 11 -1.88 18.08 3.37
N PHE A 12 -2.13 16.90 2.80
CA PHE A 12 -1.43 15.66 3.17
C PHE A 12 -0.22 15.43 2.28
N LYS A 13 0.91 15.06 2.86
CA LYS A 13 2.09 14.56 2.14
C LYS A 13 1.93 13.06 1.85
N GLY A 14 2.45 12.60 0.72
CA GLY A 14 2.47 11.17 0.38
C GLY A 14 3.16 10.32 1.45
N ALA A 15 4.23 10.83 2.06
CA ALA A 15 4.95 10.18 3.16
C ALA A 15 4.10 9.92 4.42
N GLU A 16 2.93 10.54 4.54
CA GLU A 16 1.98 10.28 5.64
C GLU A 16 1.06 9.07 5.35
N THR A 17 1.19 8.43 4.19
CA THR A 17 0.48 7.20 3.84
C THR A 17 1.45 6.04 3.72
N LEU A 18 1.29 5.03 4.57
CA LEU A 18 2.11 3.82 4.57
C LEU A 18 1.28 2.60 4.23
N TYR A 19 1.91 1.66 3.53
CA TYR A 19 1.35 0.34 3.29
C TYR A 19 2.03 -0.69 4.21
N LEU A 20 1.22 -1.53 4.85
CA LEU A 20 1.66 -2.66 5.66
C LEU A 20 1.10 -3.96 5.09
N ILE A 21 1.79 -5.07 5.31
CA ILE A 21 1.40 -6.41 4.86
C ILE A 21 1.34 -7.37 6.04
N ASP A 22 0.35 -8.27 6.03
CA ASP A 22 0.29 -9.37 6.99
C ASP A 22 1.00 -10.61 6.43
N ILE A 23 1.95 -11.13 7.20
CA ILE A 23 2.68 -12.36 6.93
C ILE A 23 2.13 -13.48 7.83
N PRO A 24 1.54 -14.55 7.27
CA PRO A 24 1.15 -15.74 8.02
C PRO A 24 2.34 -16.31 8.78
N GLN A 25 2.15 -16.61 10.06
CA GLN A 25 3.19 -17.22 10.89
C GLN A 25 3.22 -18.74 10.69
N PRO A 26 4.31 -19.43 11.08
CA PRO A 26 4.44 -20.88 10.94
C PRO A 26 3.33 -21.71 11.61
N ASP A 27 2.61 -21.11 12.57
CA ASP A 27 1.45 -21.73 13.23
C ASP A 27 0.20 -21.83 12.34
N GLY A 28 0.21 -21.15 11.18
CA GLY A 28 -0.90 -21.09 10.21
C GLY A 28 -2.16 -20.39 10.73
N LYS A 29 -2.10 -19.74 11.90
CA LYS A 29 -3.26 -19.15 12.59
C LYS A 29 -3.08 -17.67 12.88
N THR A 30 -1.85 -17.24 13.11
CA THR A 30 -1.53 -15.85 13.41
C THR A 30 -0.88 -15.18 12.21
N THR A 31 -1.01 -13.87 12.15
CA THR A 31 -0.33 -13.02 11.17
C THR A 31 0.55 -12.02 11.90
N LYS A 32 1.70 -11.72 11.30
CA LYS A 32 2.59 -10.62 11.70
C LYS A 32 2.42 -9.50 10.70
N THR A 33 1.90 -8.36 11.14
CA THR A 33 1.84 -7.17 10.31
C THR A 33 3.23 -6.52 10.27
N VAL A 34 3.79 -6.38 9.07
CA VAL A 34 5.08 -5.73 8.84
C VAL A 34 4.94 -4.54 7.90
N ARG A 35 5.90 -3.63 7.96
CA ARG A 35 5.98 -2.43 7.12
C ARG A 35 7.02 -2.69 6.02
N PHE A 36 6.71 -2.30 4.77
CA PHE A 36 7.73 -2.24 3.71
C PHE A 36 8.80 -1.19 4.05
N PHE A 37 10.05 -1.58 3.93
CA PHE A 37 11.17 -0.69 4.19
C PHE A 37 11.33 0.30 3.04
N ASN A 38 11.74 1.52 3.39
CA ASN A 38 12.03 2.59 2.43
C ASN A 38 11.00 2.78 1.29
N GLN A 39 9.71 2.67 1.63
CA GLN A 39 8.61 3.03 0.72
C GLN A 39 8.76 4.49 0.27
N THR A 40 8.87 4.70 -1.04
CA THR A 40 9.03 6.01 -1.66
C THR A 40 7.70 6.55 -2.19
N SER A 41 6.84 5.65 -2.67
CA SER A 41 5.61 5.99 -3.34
C SER A 41 4.54 4.93 -3.10
N GLY A 42 3.29 5.32 -3.32
CA GLY A 42 2.21 4.38 -3.40
C GLY A 42 0.92 5.05 -3.84
N SER A 43 0.09 4.31 -4.56
CA SER A 43 -1.12 4.81 -5.17
C SER A 43 -2.27 3.82 -5.00
N ARG A 44 -3.50 4.33 -5.07
CA ARG A 44 -4.72 3.52 -5.15
C ARG A 44 -5.66 4.12 -6.17
N SER A 45 -6.10 3.31 -7.12
CA SER A 45 -7.14 3.65 -8.09
C SER A 45 -8.40 2.84 -7.81
N ILE A 46 -9.56 3.50 -7.90
CA ILE A 46 -10.89 2.85 -7.83
C ILE A 46 -11.63 3.25 -9.10
N GLU A 47 -12.08 2.25 -9.82
CA GLU A 47 -12.78 2.39 -11.10
C GLU A 47 -14.10 1.65 -10.98
N ALA A 48 -15.17 2.26 -11.48
CA ALA A 48 -16.48 1.61 -11.55
C ALA A 48 -16.91 1.57 -13.01
N GLY A 49 -17.32 0.39 -13.48
CA GLY A 49 -17.99 0.27 -14.76
C GLY A 49 -19.31 1.05 -14.74
N GLU A 50 -19.72 1.56 -15.90
CA GLU A 50 -21.04 2.15 -16.08
C GLU A 50 -21.92 1.17 -16.87
N ILE A 51 -23.12 0.88 -16.35
CA ILE A 51 -24.16 0.15 -17.06
C ILE A 51 -25.19 1.18 -17.52
N GLU A 52 -25.26 1.40 -18.83
CA GLU A 52 -26.25 2.31 -19.40
C GLU A 52 -27.64 1.66 -19.41
N LEU A 53 -28.60 2.31 -18.75
CA LEU A 53 -30.00 1.86 -18.69
C LEU A 53 -30.81 2.70 -19.67
N LYS A 54 -31.07 2.16 -20.86
CA LYS A 54 -31.98 2.77 -21.84
C LYS A 54 -33.29 1.99 -21.91
N THR A 55 -34.38 2.66 -21.54
CA THR A 55 -35.75 2.20 -21.77
C THR A 55 -36.40 3.09 -22.82
N LYS A 56 -37.57 2.67 -23.33
CA LYS A 56 -38.32 3.43 -24.34
C LYS A 56 -38.68 4.84 -23.88
N ASP A 57 -38.93 5.02 -22.57
CA ASP A 57 -39.47 6.27 -22.01
C ASP A 57 -38.46 7.04 -21.16
N LYS A 58 -37.33 6.43 -20.76
CA LYS A 58 -36.30 7.03 -19.91
C LYS A 58 -34.91 6.46 -20.16
N SER A 59 -33.90 7.30 -19.97
CA SER A 59 -32.50 6.91 -19.82
C SER A 59 -32.02 7.11 -18.38
N GLY A 60 -31.06 6.28 -17.97
CA GLY A 60 -30.32 6.37 -16.70
C GLY A 60 -29.03 5.56 -16.79
N SER A 61 -28.28 5.52 -15.70
CA SER A 61 -27.11 4.63 -15.57
C SER A 61 -27.03 4.04 -14.17
N ASP A 62 -26.40 2.87 -14.08
CA ASP A 62 -26.13 2.16 -12.84
C ASP A 62 -24.67 1.72 -12.77
N TYR A 63 -24.21 1.34 -11.58
CA TYR A 63 -22.86 0.85 -11.37
C TYR A 63 -22.71 -0.58 -11.89
N GLY A 64 -21.71 -0.78 -12.74
CA GLY A 64 -21.14 -2.08 -13.05
C GLY A 64 -20.12 -2.52 -12.01
N ASP A 65 -19.22 -3.41 -12.41
CA ASP A 65 -18.17 -3.92 -11.52
C ASP A 65 -17.27 -2.79 -11.03
N VAL A 66 -16.98 -2.79 -9.73
CA VAL A 66 -16.02 -1.87 -9.12
C VAL A 66 -14.69 -2.59 -8.97
N THR A 67 -13.68 -2.13 -9.70
CA THR A 67 -12.31 -2.62 -9.60
C THR A 67 -11.46 -1.63 -8.84
N GLN A 68 -10.59 -2.15 -8.00
CA GLN A 68 -9.59 -1.34 -7.33
C GLN A 68 -8.22 -1.95 -7.52
N SER A 69 -7.26 -1.10 -7.89
CA SER A 69 -5.84 -1.42 -7.96
C SER A 69 -5.05 -0.51 -7.03
N ALA A 70 -3.87 -0.97 -6.63
CA ALA A 70 -2.90 -0.16 -5.89
C ALA A 70 -1.49 -0.48 -6.37
N SER A 71 -0.59 0.47 -6.24
CA SER A 71 0.84 0.28 -6.45
C SER A 71 1.62 0.70 -5.22
N ILE A 72 2.70 0.00 -4.92
CA ILE A 72 3.63 0.33 -3.84
C ILE A 72 5.04 0.30 -4.41
N GLU A 73 5.79 1.36 -4.19
CA GLU A 73 7.16 1.50 -4.70
C GLU A 73 8.11 1.86 -3.56
N GLY A 74 9.36 1.42 -3.69
CA GLY A 74 10.39 1.74 -2.71
C GLY A 74 11.77 1.27 -3.13
N ILE A 75 12.70 1.38 -2.19
CA ILE A 75 14.09 0.96 -2.35
C ILE A 75 14.27 -0.39 -1.66
N CYS A 76 14.80 -1.37 -2.40
CA CYS A 76 15.13 -2.68 -1.85
C CYS A 76 16.13 -2.51 -0.70
N THR A 77 15.76 -3.02 0.47
CA THR A 77 16.55 -2.89 1.69
C THR A 77 16.77 -4.27 2.27
N GLU A 78 18.00 -4.55 2.71
CA GLU A 78 18.33 -5.83 3.33
C GLU A 78 17.45 -6.08 4.57
N GLY A 79 16.90 -7.29 4.67
CA GLY A 79 16.04 -7.70 5.78
C GLY A 79 14.60 -7.17 5.71
N ASP A 80 14.13 -6.67 4.55
CA ASP A 80 12.72 -6.34 4.36
C ASP A 80 11.87 -7.62 4.21
N GLU A 81 11.43 -8.15 5.36
CA GLU A 81 10.52 -9.31 5.42
C GLU A 81 9.24 -9.11 4.59
N GLY A 82 8.78 -7.86 4.42
CA GLY A 82 7.59 -7.56 3.64
C GLY A 82 7.81 -7.76 2.14
N LEU A 83 8.97 -7.35 1.64
CA LEU A 83 9.36 -7.55 0.24
C LEU A 83 9.59 -9.04 -0.05
N ASP A 84 10.31 -9.74 0.82
CA ASP A 84 10.57 -11.19 0.69
C ASP A 84 9.25 -11.98 0.64
N TYR A 85 8.31 -11.66 1.54
CA TYR A 85 7.01 -12.33 1.56
C TYR A 85 6.16 -12.00 0.32
N VAL A 86 6.29 -10.82 -0.28
CA VAL A 86 5.60 -10.49 -1.53
C VAL A 86 6.06 -11.39 -2.67
N GLU A 87 7.38 -11.64 -2.79
CA GLU A 87 7.93 -12.56 -3.78
C GLU A 87 7.43 -13.99 -3.57
N GLU A 88 7.44 -14.47 -2.32
CA GLU A 88 6.90 -15.80 -2.01
C GLU A 88 5.40 -15.91 -2.30
N ALA A 89 4.62 -14.89 -1.92
CA ALA A 89 3.18 -14.89 -2.08
C ALA A 89 2.76 -14.85 -3.55
N ILE A 90 3.46 -14.08 -4.40
CA ILE A 90 3.15 -14.03 -5.84
C ILE A 90 3.48 -15.37 -6.52
N LEU A 91 4.62 -15.99 -6.19
CA LEU A 91 5.01 -17.30 -6.73
C LEU A 91 4.02 -18.40 -6.32
N ASN A 92 3.55 -18.36 -5.07
CA ASN A 92 2.61 -19.33 -4.52
C ASN A 92 1.13 -18.98 -4.77
N LYS A 93 0.84 -17.88 -5.50
CA LYS A 93 -0.52 -17.41 -5.83
C LYS A 93 -1.39 -17.18 -4.59
N VAL A 94 -0.78 -16.66 -3.53
CA VAL A 94 -1.44 -16.38 -2.26
C VAL A 94 -2.03 -14.98 -2.28
N LEU A 95 -3.27 -14.86 -1.80
CA LEU A 95 -3.89 -13.56 -1.55
C LEU A 95 -3.32 -12.96 -0.27
N VAL A 96 -2.89 -11.71 -0.34
CA VAL A 96 -2.24 -11.02 0.78
C VAL A 96 -3.18 -9.97 1.38
N ARG A 97 -3.09 -9.78 2.70
CA ARG A 97 -3.82 -8.70 3.39
C ARG A 97 -2.91 -7.48 3.43
N ILE A 98 -3.38 -6.36 2.88
CA ILE A 98 -2.66 -5.08 2.86
C ILE A 98 -3.46 -4.03 3.61
N HIS A 99 -2.72 -3.20 4.35
CA HIS A 99 -3.23 -2.12 5.18
C HIS A 99 -2.67 -0.78 4.69
N GLU A 100 -3.54 0.14 4.28
CA GLU A 100 -3.18 1.52 4.02
C GLU A 100 -3.43 2.34 5.29
N VAL A 101 -2.35 2.87 5.88
CA VAL A 101 -2.35 3.61 7.14
C VAL A 101 -2.09 5.08 6.89
N ASN A 102 -2.92 5.95 7.46
CA ASN A 102 -2.69 7.40 7.46
C ASN A 102 -2.09 7.84 8.81
N LEU A 103 -0.84 8.29 8.77
CA LEU A 103 -0.06 8.70 9.95
C LEU A 103 -0.62 9.95 10.64
N ARG A 104 -1.29 10.84 9.90
CA ARG A 104 -1.88 12.07 10.47
C ARG A 104 -3.14 11.80 11.27
N SER A 105 -3.82 10.68 11.02
CA SER A 105 -5.03 10.33 11.77
C SER A 105 -4.78 9.94 13.24
N ALA A 106 -3.53 10.02 13.69
CA ALA A 106 -3.11 9.78 15.06
C ALA A 106 -3.64 10.85 16.03
N THR A 107 -4.91 10.74 16.39
CA THR A 107 -5.37 11.23 17.69
C THR A 107 -4.83 10.25 18.75
N ALA A 108 -3.57 10.46 19.12
CA ALA A 108 -2.83 9.94 20.28
C ALA A 108 -2.72 8.42 20.56
N SER A 109 -3.55 7.53 19.99
CA SER A 109 -3.48 6.09 20.30
C SER A 109 -3.96 5.15 19.19
N GLU A 110 -4.48 5.69 18.08
CA GLU A 110 -5.03 4.89 16.98
C GLU A 110 -4.78 5.57 15.63
N PHE A 111 -4.24 4.82 14.68
CA PHE A 111 -4.10 5.21 13.28
C PHE A 111 -5.28 4.69 12.49
N LYS A 112 -5.92 5.53 11.67
CA LYS A 112 -6.95 5.05 10.73
C LYS A 112 -6.29 4.19 9.65
N VAL A 113 -6.85 3.01 9.47
CA VAL A 113 -6.38 2.04 8.48
C VAL A 113 -7.51 1.62 7.55
N LYS A 114 -7.18 1.45 6.27
CA LYS A 114 -8.02 0.79 5.27
C LYS A 114 -7.37 -0.53 4.91
N SER A 115 -8.04 -1.62 5.24
CA SER A 115 -7.51 -2.97 5.06
C SER A 115 -8.28 -3.70 3.98
N GLY A 116 -7.59 -4.42 3.11
CA GLY A 116 -8.19 -5.22 2.05
C GLY A 116 -7.38 -6.48 1.79
N THR A 117 -8.01 -7.46 1.16
CA THR A 117 -7.32 -8.63 0.64
C THR A 117 -7.02 -8.39 -0.83
N TYR A 118 -5.78 -8.56 -1.24
CA TYR A 118 -5.31 -8.23 -2.58
C TYR A 118 -4.67 -9.45 -3.24
N MET A 119 -4.88 -9.54 -4.55
CA MET A 119 -4.04 -10.33 -5.43
C MET A 119 -2.81 -9.48 -5.80
N LEU A 120 -1.62 -10.05 -5.65
CA LEU A 120 -0.39 -9.49 -6.20
C LEU A 120 -0.38 -9.75 -7.70
N ASN A 121 -0.43 -8.70 -8.52
CA ASN A 121 -0.43 -8.85 -9.99
C ASN A 121 0.97 -8.73 -10.61
N SER A 122 1.90 -8.04 -9.94
CA SER A 122 3.28 -7.92 -10.39
C SER A 122 4.20 -7.59 -9.22
N LEU A 123 5.43 -8.08 -9.30
CA LEU A 123 6.59 -7.60 -8.56
C LEU A 123 7.67 -7.32 -9.60
N GLU A 124 8.14 -6.08 -9.66
CA GLU A 124 9.21 -5.65 -10.56
C GLU A 124 10.38 -5.16 -9.73
N LEU A 125 11.57 -5.71 -10.02
CA LEU A 125 12.83 -5.32 -9.39
C LEU A 125 13.74 -4.69 -10.46
N SER A 126 14.22 -3.48 -10.17
CA SER A 126 15.10 -2.72 -11.06
C SER A 126 16.46 -2.53 -10.38
N HIS A 127 17.52 -2.97 -11.05
CA HIS A 127 18.90 -2.95 -10.56
C HIS A 127 19.78 -2.13 -11.50
N GLU A 128 19.74 -0.81 -11.37
CA GLU A 128 20.56 0.10 -12.18
C GLU A 128 21.97 0.21 -11.57
N ASN A 129 23.02 0.21 -12.39
CA ASN A 129 24.41 0.06 -11.94
C ASN A 129 24.89 1.10 -10.90
N GLU A 130 24.43 2.35 -11.02
CA GLU A 130 24.85 3.46 -10.15
C GLU A 130 23.69 4.00 -9.30
N GLU A 131 22.55 3.32 -9.26
CA GLU A 131 21.41 3.71 -8.43
C GLU A 131 21.03 2.60 -7.43
N TYR A 132 20.21 2.97 -6.46
CA TYR A 132 19.64 1.98 -5.54
C TYR A 132 18.74 1.00 -6.29
N SER A 133 18.76 -0.26 -5.86
CA SER A 133 17.78 -1.24 -6.33
C SER A 133 16.38 -0.83 -5.89
N LYS A 134 15.43 -0.83 -6.82
CA LYS A 134 14.04 -0.38 -6.59
C LYS A 134 13.09 -1.56 -6.74
N TYR A 135 11.99 -1.52 -6.00
CA TYR A 135 10.87 -2.43 -6.18
C TYR A 135 9.61 -1.67 -6.59
N SER A 136 8.78 -2.32 -7.38
CA SER A 136 7.41 -1.89 -7.69
C SER A 136 6.46 -3.08 -7.57
N ILE A 137 5.44 -2.94 -6.72
CA ILE A 137 4.47 -3.99 -6.43
C ILE A 137 3.11 -3.55 -6.95
N GLY A 138 2.53 -4.35 -7.83
CA GLY A 138 1.15 -4.22 -8.28
C GLY A 138 0.19 -5.03 -7.43
N LEU A 139 -0.89 -4.38 -7.00
CA LEU A 139 -1.98 -4.99 -6.24
C LEU A 139 -3.33 -4.80 -6.93
N LYS A 140 -4.18 -5.84 -6.90
CA LYS A 140 -5.60 -5.76 -7.27
C LYS A 140 -6.48 -6.24 -6.13
N LEU A 141 -7.44 -5.42 -5.70
CA LEU A 141 -8.32 -5.76 -4.57
C LEU A 141 -9.17 -6.97 -4.94
N ASN A 142 -9.17 -7.96 -4.06
CA ASN A 142 -10.09 -9.08 -4.08
C ASN A 142 -11.09 -8.95 -2.94
N GLY A 143 -12.30 -8.49 -3.25
CA GLY A 143 -13.37 -8.26 -2.28
C GLY A 143 -13.52 -6.80 -1.88
N LYS A 144 -13.62 -6.52 -0.58
CA LYS A 144 -13.99 -5.19 -0.05
C LYS A 144 -12.92 -4.65 0.89
N ILE A 145 -12.76 -3.33 0.90
CA ILE A 145 -11.98 -2.65 1.94
C ILE A 145 -12.81 -2.54 3.22
N SER A 146 -12.21 -2.91 4.34
CA SER A 146 -12.69 -2.60 5.69
C SER A 146 -11.91 -1.43 6.28
N LYS A 147 -12.63 -0.44 6.82
CA LYS A 147 -12.03 0.63 7.64
C LYS A 147 -11.84 0.13 9.07
N GLY A 148 -10.72 0.47 9.69
CA GLY A 148 -10.42 0.11 11.07
C GLY A 148 -9.41 1.06 11.70
N THR A 149 -8.88 0.65 12.87
CA THR A 149 -7.81 1.33 13.58
C THR A 149 -6.62 0.40 13.83
N LEU A 150 -5.42 0.97 13.93
CA LEU A 150 -4.20 0.29 14.31
C LEU A 150 -3.55 1.05 15.47
N ASN A 151 -3.17 0.37 16.55
CA ASN A 151 -2.67 1.04 17.75
C ASN A 151 -1.18 1.40 17.67
N LYS A 152 -0.42 0.62 16.89
CA LYS A 152 1.02 0.82 16.67
C LYS A 152 1.38 0.48 15.23
N VAL A 153 2.08 1.39 14.55
CA VAL A 153 2.69 1.10 13.25
C VAL A 153 3.98 0.30 13.49
N PRO A 154 4.20 -0.82 12.77
CA PRO A 154 5.45 -1.57 12.84
C PRO A 154 6.67 -0.69 12.55
N GLU A 155 7.81 -1.05 13.13
CA GLU A 155 9.06 -0.33 12.89
C GLU A 155 9.48 -0.46 11.41
N GLY A 156 10.12 0.59 10.89
CA GLY A 156 10.65 0.60 9.53
C GLY A 156 12.06 0.01 9.47
N ALA A 157 12.77 0.34 8.39
CA ALA A 157 14.14 -0.10 8.19
C ALA A 157 15.03 0.24 9.41
N PRO A 158 15.95 -0.67 9.80
CA PRO A 158 16.93 -0.38 10.83
C PRO A 158 17.79 0.81 10.42
N SER A 159 18.25 1.59 11.40
CA SER A 159 19.20 2.68 11.15
C SER A 159 20.58 2.07 10.90
N GLY A 160 21.02 2.02 9.64
CA GLY A 160 22.34 1.56 9.26
C GLY A 160 22.80 2.26 7.99
N ASP A 161 24.10 2.53 7.89
CA ASP A 161 24.70 2.95 6.62
C ASP A 161 24.53 1.82 5.59
N VAL A 162 24.44 2.18 4.30
CA VAL A 162 24.40 1.23 3.19
C VAL A 162 25.51 0.19 3.35
N ALA A 163 25.14 -1.09 3.43
CA ALA A 163 26.10 -2.18 3.45
C ALA A 163 26.87 -2.18 2.12
N THR A 164 28.11 -1.72 2.14
CA THR A 164 29.03 -1.88 1.01
C THR A 164 29.24 -3.39 0.83
N PRO A 165 29.05 -3.96 -0.38
CA PRO A 165 29.40 -5.35 -0.62
C PRO A 165 30.88 -5.53 -0.28
N GLY A 166 31.17 -6.42 0.67
CA GLY A 166 32.54 -6.72 1.07
C GLY A 166 33.33 -7.22 -0.14
N THR A 167 34.43 -6.55 -0.45
CA THR A 167 35.42 -7.08 -1.37
C THR A 167 36.17 -8.18 -0.62
N GLU A 168 35.84 -9.45 -0.89
CA GLU A 168 36.80 -10.55 -0.68
C GLU A 168 37.80 -10.60 -1.84
#